data_AF-A0A0Q3J0P7-F1
#
_entry.id   AF-A0A0Q3J0P7-F1
#
_cell.length_a   1.000
_cell.length_b   1.000
_cell.length_c   1.000
_cell.angle_alpha   90.00
_cell.angle_beta   90.00
_cell.angle_gamma   90.00
#
_symmetry.space_group_name_H-M   'P 1'
#
loop_
_entity.id
_entity.type
_entity.pdbx_description
1 polymer ?
#
loop_
_entity_poly.entity_id
_entity_poly.type
_entity_poly.pdbx_seq_one_letter_code
_entity_poly.pdbx_strand_id
1 'polypeptide(L)'
;MPLIQKYSELLPWGGKITSESLRFFSPVVIWSIFEPTEQNHHVLYSALMDYYKVWLELADQAIKENDASKIAHNREAQHRYLTWRAEKDPGYPLLKKLIGESHAKDLVTEFLFEGVNSLGSKSFLDYFPEYARDDGTVNKKRSMIGKSFETRPWDADGEFIGGDDAG
;
A
#
# COMPACT_ATOMS: atom_id res chain seq x y z
N MET A 1 -11.23 -17.08 -4.22
CA MET A 1 -10.26 -16.27 -3.46
C MET A 1 -10.00 -16.86 -2.05
N PRO A 2 -9.49 -18.09 -1.92
CA PRO A 2 -9.59 -18.84 -0.65
C PRO A 2 -8.80 -18.22 0.51
N LEU A 3 -7.67 -17.58 0.23
CA LEU A 3 -6.79 -17.03 1.25
C LEU A 3 -7.45 -15.90 2.04
N ILE A 4 -8.04 -14.91 1.37
CA ILE A 4 -8.70 -13.82 2.09
C ILE A 4 -10.02 -14.24 2.71
N GLN A 5 -10.76 -15.18 2.09
CA GLN A 5 -11.98 -15.74 2.67
C GLN A 5 -11.70 -16.34 4.06
N LYS A 6 -10.61 -17.10 4.20
CA LYS A 6 -10.13 -17.65 5.49
C LYS A 6 -9.91 -16.58 6.57
N TYR A 7 -9.33 -15.43 6.21
CA TYR A 7 -8.90 -14.42 7.20
C TYR A 7 -9.89 -13.28 7.39
N SER A 8 -10.82 -13.04 6.46
CA SER A 8 -11.75 -11.91 6.52
C SER A 8 -12.68 -11.95 7.74
N GLU A 9 -13.04 -13.14 8.22
CA GLU A 9 -13.84 -13.32 9.44
C GLU A 9 -13.00 -13.17 10.73
N LEU A 10 -11.72 -13.54 10.66
CA LEU A 10 -10.82 -13.55 11.82
C LEU A 10 -10.12 -12.20 12.04
N LEU A 11 -9.90 -11.46 10.96
CA LEU A 11 -9.27 -10.14 10.92
C LEU A 11 -10.21 -9.19 10.14
N PRO A 12 -11.28 -8.70 10.80
CA PRO A 12 -12.33 -7.95 10.13
C PRO A 12 -11.82 -6.63 9.57
N TRP A 13 -12.52 -6.08 8.59
CA TRP A 13 -12.16 -4.81 7.95
C TRP A 13 -12.00 -3.68 8.97
N GLY A 14 -10.88 -2.95 8.90
CA GLY A 14 -10.50 -1.92 9.88
C GLY A 14 -11.26 -0.60 9.79
N GLY A 15 -12.36 -0.55 9.04
CA GLY A 15 -13.13 0.67 8.76
C GLY A 15 -12.44 1.60 7.75
N LYS A 16 -12.81 2.87 7.76
CA LYS A 16 -12.39 3.84 6.72
C LYS A 16 -10.88 3.93 6.53
N ILE A 17 -10.46 3.88 5.28
CA ILE A 17 -9.06 3.99 4.85
C ILE A 17 -8.87 5.18 3.90
N THR A 18 -7.67 5.74 3.85
CA THR A 18 -7.26 6.72 2.83
C THR A 18 -7.59 6.20 1.43
N SER A 19 -8.49 6.87 0.70
CA SER A 19 -9.00 6.36 -0.58
C SER A 19 -7.90 6.12 -1.60
N GLU A 20 -6.89 6.99 -1.65
CA GLU A 20 -5.76 6.85 -2.56
C GLU A 20 -4.89 5.61 -2.28
N SER A 21 -4.92 5.08 -1.04
CA SER A 21 -4.18 3.86 -0.68
C SER A 21 -4.75 2.61 -1.35
N LEU A 22 -6.06 2.58 -1.65
CA LEU A 22 -6.67 1.43 -2.34
C LEU A 22 -6.11 1.19 -3.73
N ARG A 23 -5.55 2.22 -4.39
CA ARG A 23 -4.88 2.11 -5.69
C ARG A 23 -3.71 1.12 -5.69
N PHE A 24 -3.20 0.80 -4.49
CA PHE A 24 -2.05 -0.09 -4.29
C PHE A 24 -2.42 -1.38 -3.56
N PHE A 25 -3.70 -1.59 -3.26
CA PHE A 25 -4.17 -2.78 -2.58
C PHE A 25 -4.74 -3.79 -3.57
N SER A 26 -4.48 -5.07 -3.31
CA SER A 26 -5.07 -6.17 -4.06
C SER A 26 -6.41 -6.59 -3.43
N PRO A 27 -7.26 -7.33 -4.16
CA PRO A 27 -8.50 -7.88 -3.63
C PRO A 27 -8.33 -8.87 -2.48
N VAL A 28 -7.09 -9.29 -2.15
CA VAL A 28 -6.77 -10.12 -0.98
C VAL A 28 -6.19 -9.32 0.19
N VAL A 29 -6.22 -7.99 0.17
CA VAL A 29 -5.62 -7.20 1.26
C VAL A 29 -6.28 -7.48 2.61
N ILE A 30 -5.46 -7.59 3.66
CA ILE A 30 -5.87 -7.55 5.06
C ILE A 30 -5.61 -6.12 5.57
N TRP A 31 -6.69 -5.36 5.71
CA TRP A 31 -6.71 -4.09 6.44
C TRP A 31 -7.63 -4.29 7.64
N SER A 32 -7.06 -4.31 8.84
CA SER A 32 -7.80 -4.65 10.06
C SER A 32 -7.29 -3.81 11.24
N ILE A 33 -8.20 -3.50 12.15
CA ILE A 33 -7.91 -2.91 13.46
C ILE A 33 -8.57 -3.83 14.48
N PHE A 34 -7.79 -4.37 15.40
CA PHE A 34 -8.26 -5.37 16.37
C PHE A 34 -7.56 -5.20 17.72
N GLU A 35 -8.17 -5.74 18.77
CA GLU A 35 -7.61 -5.74 20.12
C GLU A 35 -6.35 -6.64 20.20
N PRO A 36 -5.28 -6.21 20.89
CA PRO A 36 -4.00 -6.92 20.93
C PRO A 36 -4.01 -8.12 21.88
N THR A 37 -4.90 -9.08 21.63
CA THR A 37 -4.97 -10.34 22.37
C THR A 37 -3.99 -11.37 21.82
N GLU A 38 -3.56 -12.32 22.65
CA GLU A 38 -2.70 -13.44 22.23
C GLU A 38 -3.32 -14.21 21.05
N GLN A 39 -4.63 -14.48 21.11
CA GLN A 39 -5.37 -15.14 20.04
C GLN A 39 -5.29 -14.36 18.73
N ASN A 40 -5.52 -13.04 18.76
CA ASN A 40 -5.46 -12.21 17.55
C ASN A 40 -4.04 -12.13 16.98
N HIS A 41 -3.00 -12.11 17.83
CA HIS A 41 -1.62 -12.18 17.38
C HIS A 41 -1.27 -13.53 16.74
N HIS A 42 -1.80 -14.65 17.26
CA HIS A 42 -1.65 -15.97 16.62
C HIS A 42 -2.33 -16.04 15.25
N VAL A 43 -3.52 -15.43 15.12
CA VAL A 43 -4.21 -15.31 13.83
C VAL A 43 -3.39 -14.45 12.86
N LEU A 44 -2.90 -13.29 13.29
CA LEU A 44 -2.06 -12.40 12.47
C LEU A 44 -0.78 -13.12 12.00
N TYR A 45 -0.10 -13.82 12.90
CA TYR A 45 1.10 -14.58 12.56
C TYR A 45 0.79 -15.66 11.51
N SER A 46 -0.31 -16.39 11.70
CA SER A 46 -0.75 -17.40 10.74
C SER A 46 -1.08 -16.78 9.38
N ALA A 47 -1.74 -15.61 9.36
CA ALA A 47 -2.01 -14.86 8.14
C ALA A 47 -0.72 -14.44 7.43
N LEU A 48 0.24 -13.86 8.16
CA LEU A 48 1.53 -13.48 7.60
C LEU A 48 2.23 -14.67 6.93
N MET A 49 2.28 -15.82 7.62
CA MET A 49 2.94 -17.01 7.09
C MET A 49 2.26 -17.55 5.84
N ASP A 50 0.92 -17.59 5.80
CA ASP A 50 0.19 -18.11 4.63
C ASP A 50 0.27 -17.15 3.43
N TYR A 51 0.18 -15.83 3.66
CA TYR A 51 0.37 -14.83 2.59
C TYR A 51 1.79 -14.88 2.02
N TYR A 52 2.79 -15.03 2.89
CA TYR A 52 4.18 -15.09 2.45
C TYR A 52 4.47 -16.37 1.66
N LYS A 53 3.92 -17.53 2.07
CA LYS A 53 4.03 -18.77 1.28
C LYS A 53 3.42 -18.63 -0.11
N VAL A 54 2.22 -18.07 -0.22
CA VAL A 54 1.58 -17.82 -1.52
C VAL A 54 2.42 -16.86 -2.36
N TRP A 55 3.00 -15.82 -1.77
CA TRP A 55 3.90 -14.93 -2.48
C TRP A 55 5.16 -15.64 -2.99
N LEU A 56 5.75 -16.54 -2.20
CA LEU A 56 6.89 -17.36 -2.64
C LEU A 56 6.51 -18.28 -3.81
N GLU A 57 5.34 -18.91 -3.75
CA GLU A 57 4.83 -19.74 -4.85
C GLU A 57 4.62 -18.93 -6.14
N LEU A 58 4.13 -17.69 -6.03
CA LEU A 58 4.00 -16.77 -7.17
C LEU A 58 5.37 -16.36 -7.72
N ALA A 59 6.36 -16.15 -6.85
CA ALA A 59 7.72 -15.83 -7.24
C ALA A 59 8.40 -17.01 -7.96
N ASP A 60 8.20 -18.24 -7.48
CA ASP A 60 8.73 -19.46 -8.10
C ASP A 60 8.13 -19.71 -9.50
N GLN A 61 6.88 -19.29 -9.71
CA GLN A 61 6.19 -19.40 -11.00
C GLN A 61 6.47 -18.21 -11.94
N ALA A 62 7.12 -17.15 -11.45
CA ALA A 62 7.32 -15.94 -12.22
C ALA A 62 8.30 -16.18 -13.38
N ILE A 63 7.85 -15.91 -14.60
CA ILE A 63 8.68 -15.96 -15.81
C ILE A 63 9.25 -14.57 -16.07
N LYS A 64 10.56 -14.50 -16.30
CA LYS A 64 11.23 -13.24 -16.65
C LYS A 64 10.65 -12.63 -17.92
N GLU A 65 10.15 -11.40 -17.80
CA GLU A 65 9.74 -10.60 -18.96
C GLU A 65 10.99 -10.15 -19.75
N ASN A 66 10.92 -10.25 -21.08
CA ASN A 66 12.02 -9.89 -21.99
C ASN A 66 11.63 -8.75 -22.95
N ASP A 67 10.35 -8.37 -22.99
CA ASP A 67 9.89 -7.21 -23.73
C ASP A 67 10.30 -5.91 -23.03
N ALA A 68 11.11 -5.09 -23.71
CA ALA A 68 11.66 -3.87 -23.15
C ALA A 68 10.57 -2.84 -22.74
N SER A 69 9.46 -2.78 -23.49
CA SER A 69 8.37 -1.85 -23.19
C SER A 69 7.62 -2.27 -21.92
N LYS A 70 7.36 -3.57 -21.76
CA LYS A 70 6.74 -4.10 -20.53
C LYS A 70 7.66 -4.00 -19.33
N ILE A 71 8.97 -4.24 -19.50
CA ILE A 71 9.95 -4.02 -18.43
C ILE A 71 9.95 -2.54 -18.00
N ALA A 72 9.94 -1.60 -18.96
CA ALA A 72 9.87 -0.18 -18.66
C ALA A 72 8.56 0.17 -17.92
N HIS A 73 7.43 -0.41 -18.33
CA HIS A 73 6.14 -0.25 -17.64
C HIS A 73 6.18 -0.79 -16.20
N ASN A 74 6.74 -1.98 -15.98
CA ASN A 74 6.87 -2.58 -14.65
C ASN A 74 7.75 -1.73 -13.75
N ARG A 75 8.88 -1.24 -14.28
CA ARG A 75 9.80 -0.33 -13.58
C ARG A 75 9.12 0.97 -13.18
N GLU A 76 8.37 1.58 -14.10
CA GLU A 76 7.59 2.79 -13.86
C GLU A 76 6.49 2.58 -12.80
N ALA A 77 5.79 1.44 -12.86
CA ALA A 77 4.76 1.09 -11.87
C ALA A 77 5.36 0.90 -10.47
N GLN A 78 6.51 0.23 -10.37
CA GLN A 78 7.24 0.08 -9.11
C GLN A 78 7.73 1.43 -8.59
N HIS A 79 8.34 2.25 -9.45
CA HIS A 79 8.80 3.60 -9.09
C HIS A 79 7.64 4.45 -8.54
N ARG A 80 6.49 4.48 -9.23
CA ARG A 80 5.28 5.17 -8.77
C ARG A 80 4.82 4.72 -7.38
N TYR A 81 4.85 3.42 -7.09
CA TYR A 81 4.50 2.88 -5.78
C TYR A 81 5.49 3.32 -4.69
N LEU A 82 6.80 3.24 -4.97
CA LEU A 82 7.84 3.69 -4.03
C LEU A 82 7.74 5.19 -3.75
N THR A 83 7.54 6.02 -4.78
CA THR A 83 7.35 7.47 -4.64
C THR A 83 6.14 7.79 -3.77
N TRP A 84 5.03 7.07 -3.95
CA TRP A 84 3.85 7.22 -3.09
C TRP A 84 4.15 6.91 -1.63
N ARG A 85 4.75 5.74 -1.36
CA ARG A 85 5.05 5.29 0.00
C ARG A 85 6.06 6.20 0.69
N ALA A 86 7.14 6.59 0.01
CA ALA A 86 8.14 7.49 0.57
C ALA A 86 7.56 8.84 1.03
N GLU A 87 6.54 9.35 0.32
CA GLU A 87 5.92 10.63 0.64
C GLU A 87 4.75 10.51 1.64
N LYS A 88 3.90 9.47 1.54
CA LYS A 88 2.60 9.39 2.22
C LYS A 88 2.44 8.26 3.23
N ASP A 89 3.49 7.46 3.48
CA ASP A 89 3.42 6.36 4.44
C ASP A 89 3.02 6.85 5.86
N PRO A 90 2.03 6.20 6.50
CA PRO A 90 1.52 6.65 7.78
C PRO A 90 2.52 6.56 8.93
N GLY A 91 3.56 5.73 8.82
CA GLY A 91 4.61 5.54 9.81
C GLY A 91 5.69 6.62 9.80
N TYR A 92 5.80 7.41 8.73
CA TYR A 92 6.89 8.39 8.58
C TYR A 92 6.93 9.46 9.71
N PRO A 93 5.80 10.04 10.17
CA PRO A 93 5.80 10.95 11.31
C PRO A 93 6.34 10.35 12.61
N LEU A 94 6.12 9.05 12.84
CA LEU A 94 6.67 8.35 14.01
C LEU A 94 8.19 8.21 13.89
N LEU A 95 8.71 7.84 12.71
CA LEU A 95 10.15 7.77 12.46
C LEU A 95 10.83 9.12 12.73
N LYS A 96 10.26 10.23 12.23
CA LYS A 96 10.77 11.58 12.48
C LYS A 96 10.87 11.91 13.97
N LYS A 97 9.89 11.46 14.76
CA LYS A 97 9.88 11.64 16.22
C LYS A 97 10.94 10.79 16.93
N LEU A 98 11.23 9.58 16.42
CA LEU A 98 12.15 8.64 17.05
C LEU A 98 13.63 8.91 16.70
N ILE A 99 13.93 9.24 15.45
CA ILE A 99 15.31 9.32 14.94
C ILE A 99 15.66 10.66 14.29
N GLY A 100 14.74 11.63 14.32
CA GLY A 100 14.91 12.96 13.73
C GLY A 100 14.62 12.99 12.23
N GLU A 101 14.41 14.19 11.69
CA GLU A 101 13.99 14.41 10.30
C GLU A 101 14.97 13.84 9.27
N SER A 102 16.28 14.08 9.44
CA SER A 102 17.31 13.64 8.49
C SER A 102 17.40 12.11 8.42
N HIS A 103 17.63 11.44 9.56
CA HIS A 103 17.75 9.98 9.58
C HIS A 103 16.45 9.29 9.19
N ALA A 104 15.29 9.87 9.51
CA ALA A 104 14.02 9.33 9.06
C ALA A 104 13.87 9.44 7.54
N LYS A 105 14.31 10.56 6.93
CA LYS A 105 14.34 10.70 5.47
C LYS A 105 15.27 9.66 4.85
N ASP A 106 16.49 9.53 5.34
CA ASP A 106 17.47 8.59 4.81
C ASP A 106 16.97 7.13 4.96
N LEU A 107 16.40 6.76 6.10
CA LEU A 107 15.80 5.44 6.31
C LEU A 107 14.65 5.18 5.33
N VAL A 108 13.82 6.19 5.05
CA VAL A 108 12.69 6.06 4.14
C VAL A 108 13.15 5.92 2.68
N THR A 109 14.08 6.74 2.21
CA THR A 109 14.48 6.78 0.79
C THR A 109 15.56 5.78 0.42
N GLU A 110 16.46 5.47 1.35
CA GLU A 110 17.63 4.62 1.08
C GLU A 110 17.47 3.18 1.59
N PHE A 111 16.43 2.89 2.38
CA PHE A 111 16.20 1.54 2.92
C PHE A 111 14.77 1.04 2.75
N LEU A 112 13.77 1.70 3.35
CA LEU A 112 12.38 1.21 3.30
C LEU A 112 11.80 1.22 1.89
N PHE A 113 12.11 2.27 1.12
CA PHE A 113 11.66 2.43 -0.26
C PHE A 113 12.86 2.70 -1.19
N GLU A 114 13.94 1.94 -0.96
CA GLU A 114 15.08 1.88 -1.88
C GLU A 114 14.58 1.64 -3.31
N GLY A 115 15.14 2.40 -4.25
CA GLY A 115 14.65 2.48 -5.62
C GLY A 115 13.90 3.77 -5.96
N VAL A 116 13.40 4.53 -4.97
CA VAL A 116 12.69 5.80 -5.24
C VAL A 116 13.56 6.85 -5.94
N ASN A 117 14.88 6.82 -5.72
CA ASN A 117 15.84 7.74 -6.34
C ASN A 117 16.53 7.17 -7.60
N SER A 118 16.34 5.87 -7.91
CA SER A 118 17.13 5.17 -8.94
C SER A 118 16.27 4.49 -10.03
N LEU A 119 15.02 4.12 -9.73
CA LEU A 119 14.13 3.47 -10.69
C LEU A 119 13.47 4.45 -11.65
N GLY A 120 13.42 5.75 -11.37
CA GLY A 120 12.87 6.74 -12.29
C GLY A 120 13.26 8.16 -11.93
N SER A 121 12.81 9.13 -12.73
CA SER A 121 13.10 10.55 -12.53
C SER A 121 11.85 11.40 -12.21
N LYS A 122 10.66 10.81 -12.31
CA LYS A 122 9.40 11.49 -11.98
C LYS A 122 9.29 11.77 -10.49
N SER A 123 8.93 12.99 -10.16
CA SER A 123 8.62 13.42 -8.80
C SER A 123 7.27 12.88 -8.33
N PHE A 124 6.97 13.08 -7.04
CA PHE A 124 5.65 12.78 -6.49
C PHE A 124 4.52 13.52 -7.23
N LEU A 125 4.72 14.80 -7.58
CA LEU A 125 3.70 15.60 -8.27
C LEU A 125 3.52 15.21 -9.74
N ASP A 126 4.51 14.59 -10.36
CA ASP A 126 4.36 14.03 -11.72
C ASP A 126 3.39 12.82 -11.72
N TYR A 127 3.35 12.06 -10.63
CA TYR A 127 2.45 10.90 -10.48
C TYR A 127 1.10 11.23 -9.84
N PHE A 128 1.09 12.21 -8.94
CA PHE A 128 -0.07 12.57 -8.10
C PHE A 128 -0.28 14.08 -8.11
N PRO A 129 -0.59 14.68 -9.29
CA PRO A 129 -0.74 16.13 -9.43
C PRO A 129 -1.87 16.70 -8.57
N GLU A 130 -2.84 15.88 -8.13
CA GLU A 130 -3.90 16.28 -7.21
C GLU A 130 -3.39 16.78 -5.85
N TYR A 131 -2.12 16.52 -5.51
CA TYR A 131 -1.46 17.02 -4.30
C TYR A 131 -0.69 18.33 -4.50
N ALA A 132 -0.65 18.90 -5.70
CA ALA A 132 0.05 20.16 -5.93
C ALA A 132 -0.64 21.31 -5.18
N ARG A 133 0.17 22.19 -4.58
CA ARG A 133 -0.25 23.49 -4.05
C ARG A 133 0.13 24.59 -5.03
N ASP A 134 -0.48 25.76 -4.89
CA ASP A 134 -0.22 26.93 -5.75
C ASP A 134 1.26 27.39 -5.73
N ASP A 135 1.97 27.09 -4.64
CA ASP A 135 3.41 27.38 -4.47
C ASP A 135 4.33 26.29 -5.06
N GLY A 136 3.77 25.29 -5.75
CA GLY A 136 4.51 24.16 -6.32
C GLY A 136 4.93 23.09 -5.30
N THR A 137 4.57 23.23 -4.03
CA THR A 137 4.90 22.24 -2.99
C THR A 137 3.85 21.14 -2.88
N VAL A 138 4.24 20.00 -2.28
CA VAL A 138 3.32 18.90 -2.01
C VAL A 138 2.39 19.24 -0.84
N ASN A 139 1.10 18.99 -1.01
CA ASN A 139 0.12 19.14 0.06
C ASN A 139 0.42 18.18 1.22
N LYS A 140 0.51 18.72 2.45
CA LYS A 140 0.79 17.95 3.67
C LYS A 140 -0.35 17.01 4.08
N LYS A 141 -1.56 17.18 3.53
CA LYS A 141 -2.65 16.22 3.73
C LYS A 141 -2.20 14.83 3.25
N ARG A 142 -2.59 13.80 4.00
CA ARG A 142 -2.35 12.41 3.62
C ARG A 142 -3.26 11.98 2.45
N SER A 143 -4.48 12.52 2.44
CA SER A 143 -5.51 12.22 1.45
C SER A 143 -6.12 13.52 0.96
N MET A 144 -6.29 13.63 -0.36
CA MET A 144 -7.02 14.72 -1.00
C MET A 144 -8.51 14.39 -1.10
N ILE A 145 -8.86 13.11 -1.25
CA ILE A 145 -10.25 12.62 -1.30
C ILE A 145 -10.86 12.49 0.12
N GLY A 146 -10.03 12.10 1.08
CA GLY A 146 -10.45 11.74 2.44
C GLY A 146 -10.39 10.23 2.69
N LYS A 147 -10.89 9.82 3.85
CA LYS A 147 -11.05 8.40 4.17
C LYS A 147 -12.44 7.92 3.73
N SER A 148 -12.50 6.81 3.03
CA SER A 148 -13.74 6.15 2.59
C SER A 148 -13.68 4.64 2.87
N PHE A 149 -14.66 3.89 2.37
CA PHE A 149 -14.75 2.43 2.46
C PHE A 149 -14.86 1.95 3.91
N GLU A 150 -16.00 2.24 4.54
CA GLU A 150 -16.33 1.74 5.88
C GLU A 150 -16.40 0.21 5.89
N THR A 151 -16.81 -0.38 4.77
CA THR A 151 -16.85 -1.82 4.51
C THR A 151 -15.77 -2.21 3.50
N ARG A 152 -15.47 -3.52 3.43
CA ARG A 152 -14.51 -4.06 2.45
C ARG A 152 -15.01 -3.77 1.03
N PRO A 153 -14.22 -3.11 0.16
CA PRO A 153 -14.69 -2.70 -1.16
C PRO A 153 -14.50 -3.77 -2.24
N TRP A 154 -14.38 -5.04 -1.84
CA TRP A 154 -14.34 -6.19 -2.74
C TRP A 154 -15.28 -7.27 -2.23
N ASP A 155 -15.97 -7.94 -3.14
CA ASP A 155 -16.83 -9.08 -2.83
C ASP A 155 -16.01 -10.38 -2.58
N ALA A 156 -16.73 -11.50 -2.45
CA ALA A 156 -16.13 -12.81 -2.19
C ALA A 156 -15.29 -13.35 -3.36
N ASP A 157 -15.55 -12.89 -4.58
CA ASP A 157 -14.85 -13.28 -5.81
C ASP A 157 -13.67 -12.35 -6.12
N GLY A 158 -13.57 -11.22 -5.41
CA GLY A 158 -12.52 -10.23 -5.54
C GLY A 158 -12.85 -9.12 -6.53
N GLU A 159 -14.11 -9.00 -6.94
CA GLU A 159 -14.59 -7.90 -7.77
C GLU A 159 -14.74 -6.63 -6.91
N PHE A 160 -14.33 -5.48 -7.44
CA PHE A 160 -14.40 -4.22 -6.71
C PHE A 160 -15.83 -3.66 -6.70
N ILE A 161 -16.40 -3.47 -5.51
CA ILE A 161 -17.78 -3.01 -5.27
C ILE A 161 -17.84 -1.67 -4.53
N GLY A 162 -16.70 -1.01 -4.32
CA GLY A 162 -16.58 0.23 -3.53
C GLY A 162 -17.26 1.48 -4.10
N GLY A 163 -18.13 1.35 -5.11
CA GLY A 163 -18.94 2.41 -5.70
C GLY A 163 -20.43 2.33 -5.35
N ASP A 164 -20.92 1.20 -4.81
CA ASP A 164 -22.35 0.93 -4.70
C ASP A 164 -23.01 1.48 -3.41
N ASP A 165 -22.23 2.04 -2.48
CA ASP A 165 -22.71 2.71 -1.27
C ASP A 165 -22.89 4.25 -1.45
N ALA A 166 -22.95 4.72 -2.71
CA ALA A 166 -23.37 6.08 -3.06
C ALA A 166 -24.86 6.09 -3.49
N GLY A 167 -25.75 5.66 -2.60
CA GLY A 167 -27.20 5.69 -2.75
C GLY A 167 -27.88 6.13 -1.46
#